data_AF-A0A1F8P5G7-F1
#
_entry.id   AF-A0A1F8P5G7-F1
#
_cell.length_a   1.000
_cell.length_b   1.000
_cell.length_c   1.000
_cell.angle_alpha   90.00
_cell.angle_beta   90.00
_cell.angle_gamma   90.00
#
_symmetry.space_group_name_H-M   'P 1'
#
loop_
_entity.id
_entity.type
_entity.pdbx_description
1 polymer ?
#
loop_
_entity_poly.entity_id
_entity_poly.type
_entity_poly.pdbx_seq_one_letter_code
_entity_poly.pdbx_strand_id
1 'polypeptide(L)'
;MFIPYYYICVHNEPYNVPNGEKRIARDYDVLCQLINIALQRDIKLTLMFTAQWADYISSDSFRMARLKQWAEIGHEIAAHHHNVYHINWDGYTNYPPESVKPMRQNIQPRKERFLGNFDLYISSLQKINPGIKSGCMNAELDKRELPDRIIYDTSLGAANFGEETRLLSDFENPVKGINEYLSVATYKEIERKWLTHYQVNNNRNSGQAMKTVLGMKQGAYGVIMHSFKRQLSSFAAYIEFLHGIDPSASHSMTISDIVEQKLIPERPVDLEKIQAMSESLKTGGQFIC
;
A
#
# COMPACT_ATOMS: atom_id res chain seq x y z
N MET A 1 17.65 -7.01 -22.54
CA MET A 1 17.57 -6.62 -21.11
C MET A 1 16.33 -7.27 -20.55
N PHE A 2 16.40 -7.89 -19.36
CA PHE A 2 15.19 -8.39 -18.69
C PHE A 2 14.44 -7.19 -18.09
N ILE A 3 13.13 -7.15 -18.24
CA ILE A 3 12.25 -6.13 -17.66
C ILE A 3 11.38 -6.88 -16.65
N PRO A 4 11.47 -6.61 -15.33
CA PRO A 4 10.56 -7.22 -14.38
C PRO A 4 9.15 -6.67 -14.58
N TYR A 5 8.14 -7.42 -14.15
CA TYR A 5 6.83 -6.82 -13.88
C TYR A 5 7.01 -5.70 -12.84
N TYR A 6 6.18 -4.67 -12.89
CA TYR A 6 6.23 -3.62 -11.87
C TYR A 6 4.83 -3.15 -11.53
N TYR A 7 4.67 -2.78 -10.26
CA TYR A 7 3.44 -2.20 -9.76
C TYR A 7 3.74 -1.00 -8.88
N ILE A 8 2.89 0.02 -9.00
CA ILE A 8 3.01 1.28 -8.27
C ILE A 8 1.76 1.43 -7.42
N CYS A 9 1.95 1.50 -6.11
CA CYS A 9 0.89 1.76 -5.15
C CYS A 9 0.91 3.24 -4.78
N VAL A 10 -0.26 3.88 -4.81
CA VAL A 10 -0.43 5.25 -4.33
C VAL A 10 -1.18 5.21 -3.01
N HIS A 11 -0.48 5.46 -1.91
CA HIS A 11 -1.07 5.58 -0.58
C HIS A 11 -1.77 6.94 -0.46
N ASN A 12 -3.09 6.89 -0.31
CA ASN A 12 -3.92 8.05 -0.05
C ASN A 12 -4.19 8.13 1.46
N GLU A 13 -3.29 8.84 2.11
CA GLU A 13 -3.11 8.92 3.55
C GLU A 13 -4.36 9.35 4.33
N PRO A 14 -4.58 8.79 5.53
CA PRO A 14 -5.69 9.22 6.36
C PRO A 14 -5.42 10.60 6.93
N TYR A 15 -6.50 11.36 7.08
CA TYR A 15 -6.50 12.63 7.79
C TYR A 15 -7.54 12.61 8.92
N ASN A 16 -7.35 11.70 9.88
CA ASN A 16 -8.19 11.57 11.07
C ASN A 16 -7.85 12.63 12.14
N VAL A 17 -7.90 13.90 11.74
CA VAL A 17 -7.57 15.06 12.57
C VAL A 17 -8.51 16.22 12.24
N PRO A 18 -8.63 17.24 13.12
CA PRO A 18 -9.37 18.46 12.79
C PRO A 18 -8.91 19.07 11.45
N ASN A 19 -9.87 19.47 10.61
CA ASN A 19 -9.65 19.94 9.23
C ASN A 19 -9.06 18.89 8.26
N GLY A 20 -9.17 17.60 8.57
CA GLY A 20 -8.66 16.53 7.71
C GLY A 20 -9.21 16.53 6.29
N GLU A 21 -10.50 16.81 6.12
CA GLU A 21 -11.15 16.91 4.80
C GLU A 21 -10.50 17.96 3.89
N LYS A 22 -10.07 19.10 4.44
CA LYS A 22 -9.35 20.12 3.66
C LYS A 22 -7.99 19.62 3.17
N ARG A 23 -7.36 18.70 3.91
CA ARG A 23 -6.11 18.06 3.48
C ARG A 23 -6.39 17.02 2.40
N ILE A 24 -7.41 16.18 2.57
CA ILE A 24 -7.87 15.25 1.52
C ILE A 24 -8.14 15.99 0.22
N ALA A 25 -8.86 17.12 0.27
CA ALA A 25 -9.16 17.89 -0.95
C ALA A 25 -7.90 18.37 -1.69
N ARG A 26 -6.89 18.86 -0.97
CA ARG A 26 -5.61 19.29 -1.59
C ARG A 26 -4.83 18.12 -2.17
N ASP A 27 -4.81 17.00 -1.47
CA ASP A 27 -4.09 15.81 -1.93
C ASP A 27 -4.84 15.09 -3.04
N TYR A 28 -6.16 15.23 -3.14
CA TYR A 28 -6.95 14.74 -4.26
C TYR A 28 -6.54 15.41 -5.58
N ASP A 29 -6.23 16.72 -5.55
CA ASP A 29 -5.69 17.42 -6.73
C ASP A 29 -4.30 16.89 -7.12
N VAL A 30 -3.49 16.48 -6.13
CA VAL A 30 -2.19 15.85 -6.38
C VAL A 30 -2.38 14.44 -6.95
N LEU A 31 -3.30 13.65 -6.39
CA LEU A 31 -3.66 12.33 -6.91
C LEU A 31 -4.06 12.40 -8.38
N CYS A 32 -4.90 13.37 -8.75
CA CYS A 32 -5.28 13.58 -10.15
C CYS A 32 -4.06 13.86 -11.05
N GLN A 33 -3.07 14.62 -10.56
CA GLN A 33 -1.82 14.87 -11.30
C GLN A 33 -0.99 13.60 -11.44
N LEU A 34 -0.83 12.80 -10.39
CA LEU A 34 -0.10 11.52 -10.44
C LEU A 34 -0.74 10.56 -11.46
N ILE A 35 -2.08 10.44 -11.42
CA ILE A 35 -2.83 9.62 -12.36
C ILE A 35 -2.65 10.11 -13.79
N ASN A 36 -2.74 11.42 -14.04
CA ASN A 36 -2.50 11.99 -15.37
C ASN A 36 -1.08 11.71 -15.88
N ILE A 37 -0.06 11.77 -15.01
CA ILE A 37 1.33 11.46 -15.39
C ILE A 37 1.46 9.98 -15.79
N ALA A 38 0.86 9.06 -15.02
CA ALA A 38 0.89 7.63 -15.33
C ALA A 38 0.12 7.30 -16.63
N LEU A 39 -1.06 7.89 -16.80
CA LEU A 39 -1.90 7.81 -18.00
C LEU A 39 -1.16 8.20 -19.28
N GLN A 40 -0.35 9.26 -19.25
CA GLN A 40 0.43 9.70 -20.41
C GLN A 40 1.50 8.69 -20.86
N ARG A 41 1.74 7.64 -20.08
CA ARG A 41 2.72 6.56 -20.37
C ARG A 41 2.06 5.18 -20.32
N ASP A 42 0.73 5.12 -20.29
CA ASP A 42 -0.07 3.89 -20.18
C ASP A 42 0.28 3.02 -18.95
N ILE A 43 0.85 3.62 -17.91
CA ILE A 43 1.25 2.92 -16.67
C ILE A 43 0.05 2.78 -15.74
N LYS A 44 -0.20 1.56 -15.28
CA LYS A 44 -1.24 1.25 -14.29
C LYS A 44 -0.78 1.61 -12.88
N LEU A 45 -1.73 2.03 -12.05
CA LEU A 45 -1.55 2.32 -10.64
C LEU A 45 -2.49 1.48 -9.80
N THR A 46 -2.07 1.12 -8.59
CA THR A 46 -2.94 0.62 -7.52
C THR A 46 -3.22 1.77 -6.56
N LEU A 47 -4.42 2.33 -6.62
CA LEU A 47 -4.85 3.48 -5.84
C LEU A 47 -5.39 2.99 -4.49
N MET A 48 -4.60 3.14 -3.43
CA MET A 48 -4.95 2.65 -2.09
C MET A 48 -5.58 3.75 -1.26
N PHE A 49 -6.84 3.60 -0.89
CA PHE A 49 -7.62 4.60 -0.16
C PHE A 49 -7.86 4.19 1.29
N THR A 50 -7.71 5.14 2.21
CA THR A 50 -8.26 5.02 3.57
C THR A 50 -9.77 5.27 3.58
N ALA A 51 -10.46 4.87 4.65
CA ALA A 51 -11.90 5.05 4.79
C ALA A 51 -12.35 6.52 4.63
N GLN A 52 -11.58 7.48 5.13
CA GLN A 52 -11.89 8.91 5.00
C GLN A 52 -11.84 9.38 3.54
N TRP A 53 -10.94 8.82 2.74
CA TRP A 53 -10.92 9.10 1.30
C TRP A 53 -12.12 8.49 0.59
N ALA A 54 -12.55 7.30 0.99
CA ALA A 54 -13.75 6.69 0.43
C ALA A 54 -15.01 7.52 0.74
N ASP A 55 -15.14 8.02 1.97
CA ASP A 55 -16.22 8.94 2.36
C ASP A 55 -16.13 10.27 1.59
N TYR A 56 -14.93 10.82 1.45
CA TYR A 56 -14.68 12.01 0.64
C TYR A 56 -15.15 11.77 -0.79
N ILE A 57 -14.60 10.79 -1.51
CA ILE A 57 -14.91 10.53 -2.93
C ILE A 57 -16.39 10.24 -3.13
N SER A 58 -17.00 9.38 -2.29
CA SER A 58 -18.40 8.97 -2.45
C SER A 58 -19.43 10.06 -2.17
N SER A 59 -19.05 11.13 -1.47
CA SER A 59 -19.93 12.28 -1.21
C SER A 59 -20.19 13.17 -2.44
N ASP A 60 -19.57 12.91 -3.59
CA ASP A 60 -19.73 13.70 -4.81
C ASP A 60 -19.71 12.83 -6.07
N SER A 61 -20.75 13.01 -6.89
CA SER A 61 -20.97 12.22 -8.10
C SER A 61 -19.86 12.38 -9.15
N PHE A 62 -19.21 13.55 -9.24
CA PHE A 62 -18.14 13.78 -10.20
C PHE A 62 -16.85 13.09 -9.77
N ARG A 63 -16.54 13.07 -8.47
CA ARG A 63 -15.42 12.28 -7.92
C ARG A 63 -15.65 10.78 -8.10
N MET A 64 -16.89 10.30 -7.88
CA MET A 64 -17.26 8.91 -8.16
C MET A 64 -17.15 8.55 -9.65
N ALA A 65 -17.63 9.41 -10.54
CA ALA A 65 -17.53 9.19 -11.99
C ALA A 65 -16.06 9.12 -12.43
N ARG A 66 -15.21 9.99 -11.89
CA ARG A 66 -13.77 9.98 -12.17
C ARG A 66 -13.09 8.72 -11.65
N LEU A 67 -13.40 8.28 -10.42
CA LEU A 67 -12.88 7.03 -9.88
C LEU A 67 -13.26 5.83 -10.75
N LYS A 68 -14.52 5.78 -11.21
CA LYS A 68 -14.99 4.74 -12.14
C LYS A 68 -14.20 4.77 -13.44
N GLN A 69 -13.97 5.95 -14.02
CA GLN A 69 -13.14 6.11 -15.21
C GLN A 69 -11.71 5.59 -14.96
N TRP A 70 -11.10 5.91 -13.81
CA TRP A 70 -9.78 5.40 -13.44
C TRP A 70 -9.74 3.87 -13.39
N ALA A 71 -10.78 3.23 -12.86
CA ALA A 71 -10.88 1.78 -12.85
C ALA A 71 -11.06 1.20 -14.28
N GLU A 72 -11.88 1.84 -15.13
CA GLU A 72 -12.13 1.40 -16.51
C GLU A 72 -10.88 1.44 -17.41
N ILE A 73 -9.95 2.38 -17.15
CA ILE A 73 -8.66 2.45 -17.86
C ILE A 73 -7.58 1.55 -17.25
N GLY A 74 -7.92 0.74 -16.25
CA GLY A 74 -7.05 -0.31 -15.70
C GLY A 74 -6.30 0.04 -14.42
N HIS A 75 -6.62 1.15 -13.74
CA HIS A 75 -6.13 1.34 -12.37
C HIS A 75 -6.91 0.46 -11.39
N GLU A 76 -6.23 -0.05 -10.36
CA GLU A 76 -6.87 -0.81 -9.30
C GLU A 76 -7.31 0.11 -8.16
N ILE A 77 -8.52 -0.09 -7.63
CA ILE A 77 -9.02 0.60 -6.44
C ILE A 77 -8.87 -0.33 -5.24
N ALA A 78 -7.93 0.01 -4.35
CA ALA A 78 -7.46 -0.81 -3.24
C ALA A 78 -7.58 -0.07 -1.89
N ALA A 79 -7.33 -0.79 -0.80
CA ALA A 79 -7.49 -0.29 0.56
C ALA A 79 -6.13 0.15 1.15
N HIS A 80 -6.14 1.20 1.96
CA HIS A 80 -5.01 1.63 2.78
C HIS A 80 -5.46 1.73 4.23
N HIS A 81 -4.74 1.12 5.17
CA HIS A 81 -5.07 1.17 6.60
C HIS A 81 -3.83 1.58 7.38
N HIS A 82 -4.02 2.53 8.29
CA HIS A 82 -3.02 2.83 9.29
C HIS A 82 -3.46 2.22 10.59
N ASN A 83 -2.71 1.25 11.09
CA ASN A 83 -3.04 0.52 12.31
C ASN A 83 -2.86 1.35 13.60
N VAL A 84 -3.27 0.78 14.73
CA VAL A 84 -3.15 1.42 16.07
C VAL A 84 -1.72 1.75 16.49
N TYR A 85 -0.70 1.13 15.87
CA TYR A 85 0.71 1.39 16.12
C TYR A 85 1.31 2.48 15.22
N HIS A 86 0.62 2.86 14.16
CA HIS A 86 1.09 3.83 13.19
C HIS A 86 0.95 5.26 13.71
N ILE A 87 1.91 6.14 13.43
CA ILE A 87 1.92 7.53 13.95
C ILE A 87 0.69 8.34 13.51
N ASN A 88 0.11 8.01 12.37
CA ASN A 88 -1.06 8.65 11.78
C ASN A 88 -2.23 7.66 11.70
N TRP A 89 -2.66 7.10 12.83
CA TRP A 89 -3.74 6.10 12.89
C TRP A 89 -5.04 6.64 12.27
N ASP A 90 -5.67 5.83 11.42
CA ASP A 90 -6.88 6.25 10.72
C ASP A 90 -8.16 6.13 11.57
N GLY A 91 -8.07 5.59 12.77
CA GLY A 91 -9.19 5.52 13.71
C GLY A 91 -9.97 4.21 13.66
N TYR A 92 -9.60 3.25 12.80
CA TYR A 92 -10.25 1.95 12.74
C TYR A 92 -9.40 0.85 13.37
N THR A 93 -10.04 -0.08 14.09
CA THR A 93 -9.42 -1.30 14.61
C THR A 93 -10.45 -2.22 15.23
N ASN A 94 -10.20 -3.53 15.22
CA ASN A 94 -10.99 -4.49 15.99
C ASN A 94 -10.57 -4.61 17.47
N TYR A 95 -9.55 -3.86 17.92
CA TYR A 95 -9.26 -3.75 19.35
C TYR A 95 -10.42 -3.08 20.09
N PRO A 96 -10.74 -3.54 21.31
CA PRO A 96 -11.70 -2.85 22.16
C PRO A 96 -11.27 -1.39 22.43
N PRO A 97 -12.17 -0.40 22.36
CA PRO A 97 -11.84 1.02 22.51
C PRO A 97 -11.04 1.35 23.79
N GLU A 98 -11.32 0.66 24.88
CA GLU A 98 -10.63 0.80 26.17
C GLU A 98 -9.16 0.37 26.13
N SER A 99 -8.80 -0.57 25.25
CA SER A 99 -7.41 -0.99 25.05
C SER A 99 -6.65 -0.09 24.08
N VAL A 100 -7.35 0.61 23.17
CA VAL A 100 -6.72 1.49 22.18
C VAL A 100 -6.10 2.71 22.85
N LYS A 101 -6.81 3.33 23.80
CA LYS A 101 -6.32 4.53 24.50
C LYS A 101 -4.91 4.37 25.10
N PRO A 102 -4.61 3.34 25.91
CA PRO A 102 -3.25 3.14 26.45
C PRO A 102 -2.23 2.79 25.35
N MET A 103 -2.60 2.06 24.30
CA MET A 103 -1.70 1.79 23.17
C MET A 103 -1.26 3.09 22.48
N ARG A 104 -2.21 4.01 22.23
CA ARG A 104 -1.96 5.29 21.55
C ARG A 104 -1.15 6.27 22.39
N GLN A 105 -1.35 6.28 23.72
CA GLN A 105 -0.64 7.19 24.64
C GLN A 105 0.89 7.10 24.52
N ASN A 106 1.43 5.94 24.16
CA ASN A 106 2.87 5.72 24.03
C ASN A 106 3.46 6.09 22.66
N ILE A 107 2.63 6.42 21.68
CA ILE A 107 3.04 6.61 20.28
C ILE A 107 2.96 8.10 19.89
N GLN A 108 1.81 8.74 20.15
CA GLN A 108 1.67 10.17 19.91
C GLN A 108 0.60 10.78 20.81
N PRO A 109 0.80 11.99 21.38
CA PRO A 109 -0.22 12.67 22.18
C PRO A 109 -1.34 13.30 21.33
N ARG A 110 -1.37 13.05 20.01
CA ARG A 110 -2.47 13.51 19.16
C ARG A 110 -3.75 12.77 19.53
N LYS A 111 -4.86 13.50 19.53
CA LYS A 111 -6.18 12.95 19.84
C LYS A 111 -6.81 12.40 18.55
N GLU A 112 -6.20 11.39 17.92
CA GLU A 112 -6.92 10.68 16.86
C GLU A 112 -8.20 10.09 17.44
N ARG A 113 -9.29 10.20 16.68
CA ARG A 113 -10.59 9.72 17.13
C ARG A 113 -10.72 8.24 16.77
N PHE A 114 -11.19 7.42 17.72
CA PHE A 114 -11.71 6.08 17.40
C PHE A 114 -12.99 6.23 16.56
N LEU A 115 -12.97 5.70 15.34
CA LEU A 115 -14.06 5.81 14.37
C LEU A 115 -14.86 4.52 14.24
N GLY A 116 -14.27 3.35 14.48
CA GLY A 116 -14.99 2.09 14.38
C GLY A 116 -14.12 0.84 14.30
N ASN A 117 -14.79 -0.29 14.08
CA ASN A 117 -14.17 -1.58 13.80
C ASN A 117 -13.93 -1.77 12.30
N PHE A 118 -13.39 -2.94 11.90
CA PHE A 118 -13.14 -3.21 10.50
C PHE A 118 -14.39 -3.40 9.64
N ASP A 119 -15.54 -3.73 10.22
CA ASP A 119 -16.80 -3.74 9.47
C ASP A 119 -17.15 -2.34 8.98
N LEU A 120 -16.98 -1.33 9.84
CA LEU A 120 -17.19 0.07 9.47
C LEU A 120 -16.14 0.58 8.49
N TYR A 121 -14.86 0.23 8.69
CA TYR A 121 -13.77 0.55 7.76
C TYR A 121 -14.07 0.02 6.35
N ILE A 122 -14.40 -1.27 6.24
CA ILE A 122 -14.74 -1.91 4.97
C ILE A 122 -16.01 -1.31 4.38
N SER A 123 -17.03 -1.03 5.19
CA SER A 123 -18.27 -0.41 4.72
C SER A 123 -18.02 0.95 4.07
N SER A 124 -17.12 1.77 4.62
CA SER A 124 -16.72 3.03 3.99
C SER A 124 -16.03 2.79 2.64
N LEU A 125 -15.08 1.85 2.57
CA LEU A 125 -14.38 1.52 1.32
C LEU A 125 -15.31 0.96 0.23
N GLN A 126 -16.32 0.17 0.62
CA GLN A 126 -17.27 -0.40 -0.33
C GLN A 126 -18.16 0.64 -1.02
N LYS A 127 -18.24 1.88 -0.50
CA LYS A 127 -18.89 3.00 -1.20
C LYS A 127 -18.19 3.34 -2.51
N ILE A 128 -16.88 3.12 -2.60
CA ILE A 128 -16.06 3.44 -3.77
C ILE A 128 -15.71 2.21 -4.61
N ASN A 129 -15.57 1.04 -3.99
CA ASN A 129 -15.37 -0.24 -4.67
C ASN A 129 -15.97 -1.41 -3.86
N PRO A 130 -17.15 -1.94 -4.23
CA PRO A 130 -17.76 -3.06 -3.52
C PRO A 130 -16.91 -4.35 -3.48
N GLY A 131 -16.06 -4.54 -4.49
CA GLY A 131 -15.19 -5.71 -4.67
C GLY A 131 -13.77 -5.52 -4.14
N ILE A 132 -13.54 -4.53 -3.26
CA ILE A 132 -12.21 -4.28 -2.70
C ILE A 132 -11.66 -5.51 -1.98
N LYS A 133 -10.45 -5.90 -2.35
CA LYS A 133 -9.82 -7.15 -1.88
C LYS A 133 -8.30 -7.05 -1.70
N SER A 134 -7.71 -5.94 -2.12
CA SER A 134 -6.27 -5.68 -2.12
C SER A 134 -5.94 -4.42 -1.30
N GLY A 135 -4.70 -4.30 -0.82
CA GLY A 135 -4.29 -3.08 -0.13
C GLY A 135 -2.91 -3.10 0.55
N CYS A 136 -2.71 -2.10 1.41
CA CYS A 136 -1.64 -2.05 2.40
C CYS A 136 -2.27 -1.80 3.76
N MET A 137 -2.39 -2.84 4.59
CA MET A 137 -3.07 -2.73 5.87
C MET A 137 -2.16 -2.31 7.03
N ASN A 138 -0.88 -2.05 6.74
CA ASN A 138 0.19 -1.85 7.71
C ASN A 138 0.14 -2.93 8.81
N ALA A 139 -0.10 -4.19 8.44
CA ALA A 139 -0.27 -5.30 9.38
C ALA A 139 1.05 -6.03 9.70
N GLU A 140 2.21 -5.43 9.42
CA GLU A 140 3.54 -6.04 9.58
C GLU A 140 3.77 -6.50 11.03
N LEU A 141 3.34 -5.68 11.97
CA LEU A 141 3.53 -5.86 13.40
C LEU A 141 2.43 -6.69 14.05
N ASP A 142 1.25 -6.73 13.45
CA ASP A 142 0.09 -7.38 14.05
C ASP A 142 -0.96 -7.74 13.01
N LYS A 143 -1.05 -9.03 12.70
CA LYS A 143 -2.04 -9.52 11.72
C LYS A 143 -3.49 -9.37 12.20
N ARG A 144 -3.75 -9.03 13.48
CA ARG A 144 -5.11 -8.66 13.93
C ARG A 144 -5.63 -7.39 13.26
N GLU A 145 -4.72 -6.55 12.76
CA GLU A 145 -5.01 -5.32 12.03
C GLU A 145 -5.27 -5.56 10.53
N LEU A 146 -5.45 -6.82 10.12
CA LEU A 146 -5.77 -7.21 8.76
C LEU A 146 -7.28 -7.52 8.62
N PRO A 147 -8.07 -6.70 7.90
CA PRO A 147 -9.49 -6.96 7.67
C PRO A 147 -9.73 -8.22 6.81
N ASP A 148 -10.83 -8.93 7.06
CA ASP A 148 -11.11 -10.22 6.42
C ASP A 148 -11.31 -10.12 4.90
N ARG A 149 -11.80 -8.99 4.40
CA ARG A 149 -11.96 -8.78 2.95
C ARG A 149 -10.64 -8.58 2.19
N ILE A 150 -9.55 -8.19 2.85
CA ILE A 150 -8.30 -7.84 2.19
C ILE A 150 -7.40 -9.08 2.06
N ILE A 151 -7.56 -9.81 0.96
CA ILE A 151 -6.85 -11.08 0.72
C ILE A 151 -5.53 -10.90 0.00
N TYR A 152 -5.31 -9.77 -0.69
CA TYR A 152 -4.02 -9.39 -1.25
C TYR A 152 -3.48 -8.18 -0.50
N ASP A 153 -2.25 -8.25 -0.03
CA ASP A 153 -1.74 -7.19 0.84
C ASP A 153 -0.25 -6.95 0.59
N THR A 154 0.25 -5.77 0.94
CA THR A 154 1.67 -5.43 0.74
C THR A 154 2.47 -5.23 2.03
N SER A 155 1.83 -5.47 3.17
CA SER A 155 2.29 -5.22 4.54
C SER A 155 2.63 -6.51 5.31
N LEU A 156 3.28 -7.48 4.65
CA LEU A 156 3.69 -8.73 5.33
C LEU A 156 4.71 -8.48 6.45
N GLY A 157 5.64 -7.55 6.21
CA GLY A 157 6.79 -7.25 7.07
C GLY A 157 8.09 -7.96 6.65
N ALA A 158 7.99 -9.08 5.95
CA ALA A 158 9.15 -9.85 5.48
C ALA A 158 9.50 -9.60 4.00
N ALA A 159 10.69 -9.98 3.56
CA ALA A 159 11.14 -9.93 2.17
C ALA A 159 10.52 -11.06 1.32
N ASN A 160 10.22 -10.78 0.04
CA ASN A 160 9.69 -11.74 -0.93
C ASN A 160 10.74 -12.20 -1.96
N PHE A 161 12.00 -12.37 -1.53
CA PHE A 161 13.10 -12.77 -2.43
C PHE A 161 14.22 -13.52 -1.69
N GLY A 162 14.88 -14.41 -2.42
CA GLY A 162 15.86 -15.35 -1.88
C GLY A 162 15.24 -16.42 -0.97
N GLU A 163 16.10 -17.23 -0.36
CA GLU A 163 15.67 -18.41 0.40
C GLU A 163 15.20 -18.09 1.82
N GLU A 164 15.79 -17.11 2.49
CA GLU A 164 15.51 -16.82 3.90
C GLU A 164 14.49 -15.70 4.10
N THR A 165 13.49 -15.96 4.94
CA THR A 165 12.57 -14.93 5.46
C THR A 165 13.33 -13.97 6.36
N ARG A 166 13.33 -12.69 5.99
CA ARG A 166 13.96 -11.61 6.77
C ARG A 166 13.08 -10.38 6.81
N LEU A 167 13.09 -9.67 7.93
CA LEU A 167 12.46 -8.36 8.05
C LEU A 167 13.33 -7.33 7.35
N LEU A 168 12.71 -6.42 6.61
CA LEU A 168 13.37 -5.35 5.90
C LEU A 168 12.48 -4.12 5.94
N SER A 169 13.08 -2.97 6.26
CA SER A 169 12.43 -1.67 6.16
C SER A 169 12.06 -1.37 4.71
N ASP A 170 10.82 -0.93 4.50
CA ASP A 170 10.29 -0.42 3.24
C ASP A 170 10.87 0.95 2.86
N PHE A 171 11.48 1.67 3.80
CA PHE A 171 12.06 3.00 3.55
C PHE A 171 13.58 2.95 3.33
N GLU A 172 14.30 2.10 4.06
CA GLU A 172 15.77 2.11 4.04
C GLU A 172 16.36 1.13 3.01
N ASN A 173 15.62 0.08 2.64
CA ASN A 173 16.15 -1.03 1.83
C ASN A 173 15.45 -1.11 0.47
N PRO A 174 16.03 -0.60 -0.63
CA PRO A 174 15.40 -0.62 -1.96
C PRO A 174 15.11 -2.03 -2.48
N VAL A 175 15.85 -3.03 -1.99
CA VAL A 175 15.62 -4.44 -2.31
C VAL A 175 14.30 -4.98 -1.71
N LYS A 176 13.69 -4.30 -0.74
CA LYS A 176 12.38 -4.68 -0.18
C LYS A 176 11.27 -4.69 -1.25
N GLY A 177 11.39 -3.89 -2.30
CA GLY A 177 10.44 -3.90 -3.42
C GLY A 177 10.55 -5.13 -4.33
N ILE A 178 11.58 -5.98 -4.17
CA ILE A 178 11.75 -7.17 -5.01
C ILE A 178 10.79 -8.28 -4.56
N ASN A 179 10.03 -8.80 -5.53
CA ASN A 179 9.15 -9.95 -5.39
C ASN A 179 9.56 -11.02 -6.41
N GLU A 180 10.34 -12.00 -5.97
CA GLU A 180 10.62 -13.21 -6.77
C GLU A 180 9.47 -14.22 -6.67
N TYR A 181 8.65 -14.11 -5.63
CA TYR A 181 7.46 -14.91 -5.36
C TYR A 181 6.39 -14.11 -4.62
N LEU A 182 5.16 -14.60 -4.65
CA LEU A 182 4.07 -14.21 -3.74
C LEU A 182 4.20 -15.01 -2.45
N SER A 183 4.29 -14.33 -1.31
CA SER A 183 4.20 -15.00 -0.02
C SER A 183 2.75 -15.43 0.22
N VAL A 184 2.51 -16.69 0.57
CA VAL A 184 1.17 -17.25 0.79
C VAL A 184 1.07 -17.87 2.17
N ALA A 185 -0.01 -17.57 2.89
CA ALA A 185 -0.32 -18.19 4.17
C ALA A 185 -1.79 -18.02 4.55
N THR A 186 -2.26 -18.83 5.49
CA THR A 186 -3.63 -18.75 6.01
C THR A 186 -3.65 -17.96 7.32
N TYR A 187 -4.56 -17.00 7.43
CA TYR A 187 -4.85 -16.29 8.68
C TYR A 187 -6.36 -16.12 8.85
N LYS A 188 -6.89 -16.57 10.00
CA LYS A 188 -8.34 -16.66 10.28
C LYS A 188 -9.09 -17.45 9.20
N GLU A 189 -8.58 -18.63 8.84
CA GLU A 189 -9.18 -19.51 7.81
C GLU A 189 -9.24 -18.90 6.39
N ILE A 190 -8.62 -17.74 6.18
CA ILE A 190 -8.54 -17.06 4.89
C ILE A 190 -7.12 -17.21 4.35
N GLU A 191 -6.98 -17.81 3.17
CA GLU A 191 -5.73 -17.78 2.42
C GLU A 191 -5.48 -16.35 1.92
N ARG A 192 -4.28 -15.86 2.18
CA ARG A 192 -3.86 -14.51 1.82
C ARG A 192 -2.53 -14.54 1.10
N LYS A 193 -2.34 -13.54 0.24
CA LYS A 193 -1.17 -13.41 -0.61
C LYS A 193 -0.55 -12.04 -0.39
N TRP A 194 0.77 -12.03 -0.23
CA TRP A 194 1.52 -10.81 0.01
C TRP A 194 2.55 -10.55 -1.06
N LEU A 195 2.55 -9.31 -1.54
CA LEU A 195 3.67 -8.68 -2.23
C LEU A 195 4.41 -7.76 -1.25
N THR A 196 5.56 -7.21 -1.65
CA THR A 196 6.34 -6.24 -0.85
C THR A 196 6.75 -5.05 -1.70
N HIS A 197 6.77 -3.87 -1.11
CA HIS A 197 7.07 -2.64 -1.81
C HIS A 197 8.22 -1.87 -1.19
N TYR A 198 8.83 -0.98 -1.97
CA TYR A 198 9.79 0.03 -1.49
C TYR A 198 9.20 1.44 -1.56
N GLN A 199 9.42 2.24 -0.53
CA GLN A 199 8.93 3.61 -0.46
C GLN A 199 9.79 4.56 -1.29
N VAL A 200 9.17 5.16 -2.31
CA VAL A 200 9.77 6.23 -3.10
C VAL A 200 9.14 7.54 -2.67
N ASN A 201 9.78 8.25 -1.74
CA ASN A 201 9.24 9.53 -1.23
C ASN A 201 10.05 10.77 -1.63
N ASN A 202 11.17 10.58 -2.33
CA ASN A 202 12.03 11.65 -2.86
C ASN A 202 12.90 11.11 -4.02
N ASN A 203 13.67 12.01 -4.65
CA ASN A 203 14.51 11.67 -5.80
C ASN A 203 15.64 10.68 -5.48
N ARG A 204 16.16 10.67 -4.25
CA ARG A 204 17.19 9.70 -3.83
C ARG A 204 16.60 8.29 -3.78
N ASN A 205 15.46 8.10 -3.12
CA ASN A 205 14.79 6.80 -3.07
C ASN A 205 14.36 6.37 -4.49
N SER A 206 13.90 7.31 -5.32
CA SER A 206 13.57 7.05 -6.73
C SER A 206 14.77 6.51 -7.51
N GLY A 207 15.93 7.16 -7.41
CA GLY A 207 17.16 6.68 -8.05
C GLY A 207 17.65 5.32 -7.51
N GLN A 208 17.41 5.00 -6.23
CA GLN A 208 17.70 3.67 -5.67
C GLN A 208 16.75 2.61 -6.25
N ALA A 209 15.45 2.89 -6.32
CA ALA A 209 14.47 2.02 -6.94
C ALA A 209 14.83 1.70 -8.40
N MET A 210 15.18 2.72 -9.19
CA MET A 210 15.62 2.55 -10.58
C MET A 210 16.83 1.61 -10.70
N LYS A 211 17.85 1.81 -9.85
CA LYS A 211 19.05 0.95 -9.82
C LYS A 211 18.71 -0.49 -9.47
N THR A 212 17.79 -0.70 -8.53
CA THR A 212 17.33 -2.04 -8.16
C THR A 212 16.60 -2.71 -9.31
N VAL A 213 15.65 -2.03 -9.96
CA VAL A 213 14.93 -2.54 -11.14
C VAL A 213 15.89 -2.99 -12.24
N LEU A 214 16.89 -2.17 -12.57
CA LEU A 214 17.90 -2.50 -13.60
C LEU A 214 18.76 -3.72 -13.24
N GLY A 215 18.88 -4.05 -11.94
CA GLY A 215 19.63 -5.20 -11.45
C GLY A 215 18.85 -6.51 -11.44
N MET A 216 17.52 -6.46 -11.55
CA MET A 216 16.66 -7.64 -11.42
C MET A 216 16.84 -8.63 -12.58
N LYS A 217 16.60 -9.90 -12.28
CA LYS A 217 16.69 -11.02 -13.24
C LYS A 217 15.38 -11.78 -13.42
N GLN A 218 14.43 -11.60 -12.51
CA GLN A 218 13.13 -12.23 -12.52
C GLN A 218 12.15 -11.45 -11.62
N GLY A 219 10.88 -11.84 -11.66
CA GLY A 219 9.87 -11.40 -10.70
C GLY A 219 9.26 -10.03 -10.98
N ALA A 220 8.77 -9.40 -9.91
CA ALA A 220 8.12 -8.10 -9.94
C ALA A 220 8.78 -7.10 -8.98
N TYR A 221 8.78 -5.81 -9.32
CA TYR A 221 9.22 -4.74 -8.44
C TYR A 221 8.05 -3.86 -8.00
N GLY A 222 7.84 -3.77 -6.70
CA GLY A 222 6.81 -2.96 -6.07
C GLY A 222 7.34 -1.66 -5.49
N VAL A 223 6.65 -0.55 -5.74
CA VAL A 223 6.89 0.70 -5.03
C VAL A 223 5.62 1.27 -4.43
N ILE A 224 5.76 1.99 -3.31
CA ILE A 224 4.71 2.87 -2.78
C ILE A 224 5.14 4.32 -2.87
N MET A 225 4.19 5.18 -3.24
CA MET A 225 4.31 6.63 -3.25
C MET A 225 3.05 7.21 -2.63
N HIS A 226 3.11 8.47 -2.22
CA HIS A 226 2.00 9.15 -1.56
C HIS A 226 1.47 10.26 -2.46
N SER A 227 0.17 10.57 -2.36
CA SER A 227 -0.48 11.68 -3.05
C SER A 227 -0.10 13.06 -2.47
N PHE A 228 1.19 13.27 -2.16
CA PHE A 228 1.73 14.50 -1.61
C PHE A 228 2.43 15.33 -2.68
N LYS A 229 2.17 16.65 -2.69
CA LYS A 229 2.78 17.58 -3.66
C LYS A 229 4.31 17.46 -3.74
N ARG A 230 4.98 17.23 -2.61
CA ARG A 230 6.44 17.09 -2.53
C ARG A 230 7.00 15.85 -3.25
N GLN A 231 6.17 14.85 -3.54
CA GLN A 231 6.58 13.61 -4.21
C GLN A 231 6.33 13.62 -5.73
N LEU A 232 5.67 14.65 -6.27
CA LEU A 232 5.35 14.75 -7.70
C LEU A 232 6.58 14.62 -8.60
N SER A 233 7.69 15.28 -8.24
CA SER A 233 8.92 15.24 -9.03
C SER A 233 9.55 13.84 -9.05
N SER A 234 9.63 13.18 -7.89
CA SER A 234 10.14 11.81 -7.79
C SER A 234 9.24 10.81 -8.49
N PHE A 235 7.92 11.04 -8.48
CA PHE A 235 6.94 10.22 -9.20
C PHE A 235 7.12 10.34 -10.70
N ALA A 236 7.14 11.57 -11.22
CA ALA A 236 7.35 11.82 -12.64
C ALA A 236 8.68 11.21 -13.13
N ALA A 237 9.77 11.41 -12.38
CA ALA A 237 11.06 10.81 -12.73
C ALA A 237 11.02 9.27 -12.77
N TYR A 238 10.29 8.65 -11.84
CA TYR A 238 10.15 7.18 -11.80
C TYR A 238 9.29 6.65 -12.95
N ILE A 239 8.20 7.34 -13.29
CA ILE A 239 7.34 7.02 -14.43
C ILE A 239 8.10 7.13 -15.75
N GLU A 240 8.88 8.20 -15.95
CA GLU A 240 9.71 8.35 -17.16
C GLU A 240 10.78 7.27 -17.28
N PHE A 241 11.39 6.87 -16.16
CA PHE A 241 12.31 5.75 -16.14
C PHE A 241 11.64 4.43 -16.57
N LEU A 242 10.47 4.11 -15.98
CA LEU A 242 9.74 2.90 -16.31
C LEU A 242 9.32 2.89 -17.79
N HIS A 243 8.80 3.99 -18.30
CA HIS A 243 8.49 4.12 -19.72
C HIS A 243 9.73 3.99 -20.61
N GLY A 244 10.90 4.47 -20.17
CA GLY A 244 12.15 4.32 -20.89
C GLY A 244 12.60 2.86 -21.04
N ILE A 245 12.33 2.00 -20.06
CA ILE A 245 12.67 0.57 -20.12
C ILE A 245 11.53 -0.31 -20.65
N ASP A 246 10.27 0.11 -20.53
CA ASP A 246 9.06 -0.56 -21.03
C ASP A 246 8.13 0.46 -21.73
N PRO A 247 8.45 0.86 -22.98
CA PRO A 247 7.70 1.92 -23.68
C PRO A 247 6.23 1.62 -23.94
N SER A 248 5.86 0.33 -23.98
CA SER A 248 4.48 -0.13 -24.18
C SER A 248 3.71 -0.34 -22.87
N ALA A 249 4.33 -0.10 -21.71
CA ALA A 249 3.78 -0.41 -20.39
C ALA A 249 3.30 -1.87 -20.24
N SER A 250 3.88 -2.78 -21.02
CA SER A 250 3.48 -4.20 -21.10
C SER A 250 3.75 -4.98 -19.81
N HIS A 251 4.69 -4.48 -18.99
CA HIS A 251 5.06 -5.06 -17.70
C HIS A 251 4.42 -4.29 -16.53
N SER A 252 3.65 -3.23 -16.81
CA SER A 252 2.89 -2.48 -15.80
C SER A 252 1.68 -3.27 -15.34
N MET A 253 1.68 -3.61 -14.05
CA MET A 253 0.64 -4.42 -13.43
C MET A 253 0.09 -3.74 -12.18
N THR A 254 -1.15 -4.06 -11.85
CA THR A 254 -1.71 -3.81 -10.52
C THR A 254 -1.36 -4.95 -9.56
N ILE A 255 -1.68 -4.82 -8.27
CA ILE A 255 -1.47 -5.93 -7.32
C ILE A 255 -2.31 -7.13 -7.73
N SER A 256 -3.60 -6.90 -8.02
CA SER A 256 -4.48 -7.97 -8.46
C SER A 256 -4.01 -8.59 -9.77
N ASP A 257 -3.50 -7.81 -10.74
CA ASP A 257 -2.96 -8.37 -11.98
C ASP A 257 -1.85 -9.40 -11.71
N ILE A 258 -0.87 -9.08 -10.86
CA ILE A 258 0.24 -9.98 -10.54
C ILE A 258 -0.26 -11.27 -9.90
N VAL A 259 -1.18 -11.14 -8.94
CA VAL A 259 -1.69 -12.27 -8.16
C VAL A 259 -2.60 -13.16 -9.00
N GLU A 260 -3.55 -12.58 -9.72
CA GLU A 260 -4.64 -13.31 -10.38
C GLU A 260 -4.20 -13.94 -11.70
N GLN A 261 -3.28 -13.27 -12.40
CA GLN A 261 -2.67 -13.82 -13.62
C GLN A 261 -1.48 -14.74 -13.30
N LYS A 262 -1.14 -14.93 -12.02
CA LYS A 262 -0.06 -15.82 -11.56
C LYS A 262 1.28 -15.50 -12.23
N LEU A 263 1.62 -14.21 -12.29
CA LEU A 263 2.79 -13.72 -13.04
C LEU A 263 4.13 -14.08 -12.39
N ILE A 264 4.12 -14.40 -11.10
CA ILE A 264 5.28 -14.85 -10.32
C ILE A 264 4.87 -16.08 -9.47
N PRO A 265 5.80 -16.98 -9.11
CA PRO A 265 5.48 -18.17 -8.34
C PRO A 265 4.94 -17.84 -6.95
N GLU A 266 4.16 -18.75 -6.38
CA GLU A 266 3.70 -18.68 -4.99
C GLU A 266 4.64 -19.46 -4.08
N ARG A 267 4.85 -18.95 -2.85
CA ARG A 267 5.66 -19.61 -1.84
C ARG A 267 4.97 -19.54 -0.47
N PRO A 268 4.69 -20.69 0.16
CA PRO A 268 4.20 -20.73 1.52
C PRO A 268 5.19 -20.07 2.50
N VAL A 269 4.66 -19.28 3.43
CA VAL A 269 5.45 -18.66 4.52
C VAL A 269 4.88 -19.01 5.89
N ASP A 270 5.75 -19.02 6.89
CA ASP A 270 5.38 -19.20 8.29
C ASP A 270 5.02 -17.83 8.91
N LEU A 271 3.72 -17.56 9.05
CA LEU A 271 3.23 -16.32 9.63
C LEU A 271 3.55 -16.19 11.13
N GLU A 272 3.59 -17.29 11.88
CA GLU A 272 3.89 -17.25 13.31
C GLU A 272 5.34 -16.83 13.52
N LYS A 273 6.26 -17.39 12.72
CA LYS A 273 7.66 -16.98 12.73
C LYS A 273 7.83 -15.51 12.37
N ILE A 274 7.16 -15.04 11.31
CA ILE A 274 7.22 -13.61 10.90
C ILE A 274 6.68 -12.72 12.01
N GLN A 275 5.54 -13.08 12.61
CA GLN A 275 4.91 -12.32 13.69
C GLN A 275 5.82 -12.25 14.93
N ALA A 276 6.45 -13.37 15.32
CA ALA A 276 7.40 -13.42 16.43
C ALA A 276 8.62 -12.53 16.18
N MET A 277 9.15 -12.52 14.94
CA MET A 277 10.24 -11.61 14.55
C MET A 277 9.79 -10.14 14.68
N SER A 278 8.60 -9.79 14.18
CA SER A 278 8.07 -8.42 14.24
C SER A 278 7.79 -7.95 15.67
N GLU A 279 7.36 -8.82 16.58
CA GLU A 279 7.08 -8.47 17.96
C GLU A 279 8.31 -8.01 18.72
N SER A 280 9.48 -8.58 18.43
CA SER A 280 10.76 -8.11 18.99
C SER A 280 11.11 -6.66 18.62
N LEU A 281 10.52 -6.13 17.53
CA LEU A 281 10.70 -4.74 17.11
C LEU A 281 9.73 -3.78 17.83
N LYS A 282 8.63 -4.29 18.41
CA LYS A 282 7.65 -3.47 19.14
C LYS A 282 8.25 -2.76 20.36
N THR A 283 9.33 -3.31 20.91
CA THR A 283 10.05 -2.76 22.06
C THR A 283 11.14 -1.75 21.67
N GLY A 284 11.40 -1.53 20.38
CA GLY A 284 12.53 -0.74 19.86
C GLY A 284 12.21 0.66 19.32
N GLY A 285 10.95 1.08 19.23
CA GLY A 285 10.55 2.46 18.91
C GLY A 285 10.76 2.93 17.46
N GLN A 286 11.15 2.04 16.53
CA GLN A 286 11.13 2.32 15.09
C GLN A 286 10.05 1.45 14.45
N PHE A 287 8.98 2.09 13.97
CA PHE A 287 7.97 1.39 13.19
C PHE A 287 8.05 1.79 11.73
N ILE A 288 7.90 0.75 10.93
CA ILE A 288 7.98 0.65 9.47
C ILE A 288 6.66 1.21 8.90
N CYS A 289 6.77 1.93 7.79
CA CYS A 289 5.79 2.86 7.16
C CYS A 289 5.57 4.21 7.87
#